data_AF-A0A0J6SHD7-F1
#
_entry.id   AF-A0A0J6SHD7-F1
#
_cell.length_a   1.000
_cell.length_b   1.000
_cell.length_c   1.000
_cell.angle_alpha   90.00
_cell.angle_beta   90.00
_cell.angle_gamma   90.00
#
_symmetry.space_group_name_H-M   'P 1'
#
loop_
_entity.id
_entity.type
_entity.pdbx_description
1 polymer ?
#
loop_
_entity_poly.entity_id
_entity_poly.type
_entity_poly.pdbx_seq_one_letter_code
_entity_poly.pdbx_strand_id
1 'polypeptide(L)'
;MFDGTTSLRFEVGEPANLRLTLTFSGLPLSATGVEDVADLIEGFQLDGEASVFCDRIGFSLVQIGDVVFYRDADTEVSLPRGAYDRLALLVTDLIQDQRVHGAFEEAYRRLARETRAAAWHPSHVEG
;
A
#
# COMPACT_ATOMS: atom_id res chain seq x y z
N MET A 1 21.55 18.09 0.16
CA MET A 1 20.69 18.20 1.36
C MET A 1 19.55 17.21 1.14
N PHE A 2 19.54 16.10 1.88
CA PHE A 2 18.35 15.24 1.95
C PHE A 2 17.32 16.00 2.79
N ASP A 3 16.27 16.49 2.15
CA ASP A 3 15.13 17.07 2.88
C ASP A 3 14.46 15.93 3.65
N GLY A 4 14.68 15.92 4.97
CA GLY A 4 14.38 14.79 5.85
C GLY A 4 12.89 14.59 6.16
N THR A 5 12.03 14.56 5.14
CA THR A 5 10.57 14.49 5.35
C THR A 5 9.89 13.31 4.67
N THR A 6 10.51 12.61 3.71
CA THR A 6 9.95 11.38 3.12
C THR A 6 10.67 10.13 3.57
N SER A 7 9.97 9.17 4.15
CA SER A 7 10.52 7.86 4.49
C SER A 7 9.56 6.72 4.14
N LEU A 8 10.11 5.53 4.00
CA LEU A 8 9.36 4.31 3.73
C LEU A 8 9.75 3.26 4.77
N ARG A 9 8.74 2.57 5.31
CA ARG A 9 8.93 1.43 6.19
C ARG A 9 8.02 0.29 5.75
N PHE A 10 8.62 -0.86 5.47
CA PHE A 10 7.92 -2.11 5.21
C PHE A 10 8.12 -3.06 6.38
N GLU A 11 7.03 -3.61 6.89
CA GLU A 11 7.00 -4.50 8.05
C GLU A 11 6.21 -5.76 7.72
N VAL A 12 6.72 -6.91 8.19
CA VAL A 12 6.06 -8.20 8.07
C VAL A 12 5.70 -8.64 9.49
N GLY A 13 4.41 -8.55 9.82
CA GLY A 13 3.87 -8.98 11.11
C GLY A 13 3.34 -10.42 11.06
N GLU A 14 3.30 -11.08 12.22
CA GLU A 14 2.62 -12.37 12.34
C GLU A 14 1.10 -12.17 12.49
N PRO A 15 0.25 -13.04 11.90
CA PRO A 15 0.59 -14.31 11.25
C PRO A 15 0.97 -14.24 9.75
N ALA A 16 0.86 -13.09 9.09
CA ALA A 16 1.47 -12.74 7.78
C ALA A 16 0.90 -11.39 7.31
N ASN A 17 0.77 -10.45 8.24
CA ASN A 17 0.19 -9.17 7.94
C ASN A 17 1.29 -8.25 7.40
N LEU A 18 1.16 -7.83 6.15
CA LEU A 18 2.07 -6.86 5.56
C LEU A 18 1.64 -5.47 6.00
N ARG A 19 2.60 -4.63 6.40
CA ARG A 19 2.35 -3.22 6.64
C ARG A 19 3.35 -2.38 5.87
N LEU A 20 2.83 -1.46 5.06
CA LEU A 20 3.62 -0.45 4.38
C LEU A 20 3.25 0.91 4.96
N THR A 21 4.25 1.62 5.47
CA THR A 21 4.11 2.98 5.99
C THR A 21 5.00 3.91 5.17
N LEU A 22 4.38 4.85 4.47
CA LEU A 22 5.04 5.99 3.84
C LEU A 22 4.89 7.19 4.77
N THR A 23 5.97 7.87 5.11
CA THR A 23 5.89 9.10 5.92
C THR A 23 6.19 10.28 5.05
N PHE A 24 5.35 11.32 5.10
CA PHE A 24 5.62 12.62 4.49
C PHE A 24 5.42 13.73 5.52
N SER A 25 6.45 14.53 5.76
CA SER A 25 6.41 15.68 6.70
C SER A 25 5.88 15.29 8.10
N GLY A 26 6.16 14.07 8.54
CA GLY A 26 5.69 13.52 9.82
C GLY A 26 4.28 12.92 9.80
N LEU A 27 3.57 13.00 8.67
CA LEU A 27 2.27 12.35 8.49
C LEU A 27 2.46 10.94 7.90
N PRO A 28 1.95 9.90 8.56
CA PRO A 28 1.99 8.54 8.04
C PRO A 28 0.84 8.31 7.05
N LEU A 29 1.17 7.67 5.93
CA LEU A 29 0.25 7.06 4.96
C LEU A 29 0.50 5.56 5.08
N SER A 30 -0.47 4.77 5.53
CA SER A 30 -0.22 3.37 5.83
C SER A 30 -1.31 2.44 5.33
N ALA A 31 -0.89 1.32 4.76
CA ALA A 31 -1.76 0.21 4.41
C ALA A 31 -1.34 -1.04 5.21
N THR A 32 -2.31 -1.84 5.61
CA THR A 32 -2.10 -3.08 6.37
C THR A 32 -2.94 -4.19 5.76
N GLY A 33 -2.31 -5.30 5.40
CA GLY A 33 -2.95 -6.38 4.65
C GLY A 33 -2.34 -6.53 3.26
N VAL A 34 -2.38 -7.73 2.70
CA VAL A 34 -1.73 -8.01 1.40
C VAL A 34 -2.37 -7.21 0.27
N GLU A 35 -3.71 -7.15 0.25
CA GLU A 35 -4.48 -6.43 -0.76
C GLU A 35 -4.29 -4.91 -0.63
N ASP A 36 -4.49 -4.36 0.57
CA ASP A 36 -4.35 -2.91 0.81
C ASP A 36 -2.92 -2.41 0.54
N VAL A 37 -1.90 -3.20 0.90
CA VAL A 37 -0.51 -2.84 0.59
C VAL A 37 -0.23 -2.92 -0.90
N ALA A 38 -0.80 -3.90 -1.61
CA ALA A 38 -0.68 -3.99 -3.07
C ALA A 38 -1.34 -2.78 -3.76
N ASP A 39 -2.55 -2.40 -3.34
CA ASP A 39 -3.26 -1.23 -3.85
C ASP A 39 -2.50 0.07 -3.58
N LEU A 40 -1.89 0.20 -2.40
CA LEU A 40 -1.04 1.35 -2.07
C LEU A 40 0.20 1.40 -2.98
N ILE A 41 0.85 0.26 -3.23
CA ILE A 41 1.99 0.18 -4.15
C ILE A 41 1.56 0.60 -5.56
N GLU A 42 0.48 0.03 -6.10
CA GLU A 42 -0.05 0.36 -7.42
C GLU A 42 -0.34 1.86 -7.56
N GLY A 43 -0.97 2.46 -6.55
CA GLY A 43 -1.28 3.88 -6.53
C GLY A 43 -0.06 4.79 -6.61
N PHE A 44 1.07 4.37 -6.01
CA PHE A 44 2.35 5.08 -6.06
C PHE A 44 3.26 4.65 -7.23
N GLN A 45 2.85 3.67 -8.04
CA GLN A 45 3.55 3.31 -9.28
C GLN A 45 3.12 4.16 -10.49
N LEU A 46 2.20 5.11 -10.31
CA LEU A 46 1.79 6.08 -11.35
C LEU A 46 2.85 7.20 -11.55
N ASP A 47 4.12 6.91 -11.27
CA ASP A 47 5.24 7.81 -11.55
C ASP A 47 5.33 8.09 -13.04
N GLY A 48 5.64 9.35 -13.40
CA GLY A 48 5.73 9.77 -14.80
C GLY A 48 4.39 9.87 -15.56
N GLU A 49 3.26 9.49 -14.96
CA GLU A 49 1.94 9.73 -15.55
C GLU A 49 1.58 11.22 -15.53
N ALA A 50 0.91 11.67 -16.60
CA ALA A 50 0.47 13.06 -16.76
C ALA A 50 -0.51 13.52 -15.65
N SER A 51 -1.20 12.57 -15.00
CA SER A 51 -2.09 12.81 -13.87
C SER A 51 -2.17 11.57 -12.98
N VAL A 52 -2.12 11.73 -11.67
CA VAL A 52 -2.35 10.63 -10.71
C VAL A 52 -3.84 10.50 -10.43
N PHE A 53 -4.40 9.34 -10.76
CA PHE A 53 -5.76 8.96 -10.40
C PHE A 53 -5.81 7.48 -10.03
N CYS A 54 -6.05 7.21 -8.75
CA CYS A 54 -6.28 5.88 -8.21
C CYS A 54 -7.46 5.96 -7.25
N ASP A 55 -8.49 5.15 -7.48
CA ASP A 55 -9.66 5.05 -6.60
C ASP A 55 -9.87 3.57 -6.28
N ARG A 56 -9.63 3.22 -5.02
CA ARG A 56 -9.71 1.85 -4.49
C ARG A 56 -10.59 1.84 -3.24
N ILE A 57 -11.01 0.66 -2.83
CA ILE A 57 -11.81 0.52 -1.62
C ILE A 57 -10.90 0.86 -0.43
N GLY A 58 -11.29 1.85 0.38
CA GLY A 58 -10.53 2.25 1.56
C GLY A 58 -9.35 3.21 1.31
N PHE A 59 -9.04 3.52 0.05
CA PHE A 59 -7.94 4.42 -0.31
C PHE A 59 -8.12 5.08 -1.68
N SER A 60 -7.76 6.36 -1.81
CA SER A 60 -7.68 7.05 -3.10
C SER A 60 -6.50 8.02 -3.21
N LEU A 61 -5.99 8.18 -4.42
CA LEU A 61 -5.06 9.23 -4.84
C LEU A 61 -5.68 10.00 -6.00
N VAL A 62 -5.90 11.30 -5.81
CA VAL A 62 -6.45 12.15 -6.87
C VAL A 62 -5.58 13.39 -7.02
N GLN A 63 -5.05 13.60 -8.23
CA GLN A 63 -4.34 14.82 -8.56
C GLN A 63 -5.30 15.95 -8.95
N ILE A 64 -5.15 17.10 -8.30
CA ILE A 64 -5.82 18.35 -8.64
C ILE A 64 -4.75 19.44 -8.76
N GLY A 65 -4.48 19.85 -10.00
CA GLY A 65 -3.37 20.77 -10.28
C GLY A 65 -2.02 20.12 -9.95
N ASP A 66 -1.22 20.78 -9.11
CA ASP A 66 0.11 20.32 -8.69
C ASP A 66 0.11 19.59 -7.34
N VAL A 67 -1.08 19.19 -6.86
CA VAL A 67 -1.26 18.50 -5.58
C VAL A 67 -1.95 17.17 -5.81
N VAL A 68 -1.40 16.11 -5.22
CA VAL A 68 -1.99 14.78 -5.14
C VAL A 68 -2.61 14.62 -3.75
N PHE A 69 -3.90 14.39 -3.70
CA PHE A 69 -4.63 14.13 -2.47
C PHE A 69 -4.63 12.64 -2.19
N TYR A 70 -3.94 12.23 -1.12
CA TYR A 70 -4.07 10.92 -0.52
C TYR A 70 -5.26 10.94 0.43
N ARG A 71 -6.14 9.94 0.35
CA ARG A 71 -7.25 9.75 1.29
C ARG A 71 -7.36 8.28 1.65
N ASP A 72 -7.42 7.98 2.93
CA ASP A 72 -7.88 6.69 3.45
C ASP A 72 -9.06 6.88 4.42
N ALA A 73 -9.44 5.83 5.14
CA ALA A 73 -10.56 5.86 6.09
C ALA A 73 -10.38 6.87 7.25
N ASP A 74 -9.14 7.16 7.63
CA ASP A 74 -8.78 7.92 8.83
C ASP A 74 -8.03 9.23 8.50
N THR A 75 -7.43 9.33 7.31
CA THR A 75 -6.47 10.39 6.98
C THR A 75 -6.70 10.98 5.58
N GLU A 76 -6.65 12.31 5.48
CA GLU A 76 -6.49 13.03 4.22
C GLU A 76 -5.16 13.80 4.25
N VAL A 77 -4.30 13.58 3.25
CA VAL A 77 -3.00 14.25 3.13
C VAL A 77 -2.86 14.89 1.76
N SER A 78 -2.52 16.18 1.74
CA SER A 78 -2.16 16.91 0.53
C SER A 78 -0.67 16.75 0.25
N LEU A 79 -0.34 16.05 -0.83
CA LEU A 79 1.03 15.82 -1.26
C LEU A 79 1.34 16.73 -2.46
N PRO A 80 2.32 17.65 -2.37
CA PRO A 80 2.84 18.31 -3.56
C PRO A 80 3.30 17.28 -4.59
N ARG A 81 3.14 17.52 -5.90
CA ARG A 81 3.49 16.55 -6.95
C ARG A 81 4.92 16.03 -6.81
N GLY A 82 5.89 16.92 -6.58
CA GLY A 82 7.28 16.53 -6.37
C GLY A 82 7.53 15.71 -5.09
N ALA A 83 6.65 15.77 -4.08
CA ALA A 83 6.71 14.88 -2.92
C ALA A 83 6.10 13.51 -3.23
N TYR A 84 4.99 13.47 -3.96
CA TYR A 84 4.42 12.24 -4.48
C TYR A 84 5.44 11.48 -5.34
N ASP A 85 6.10 12.15 -6.31
CA ASP A 85 7.10 11.50 -7.18
C ASP A 85 8.28 10.94 -6.38
N ARG A 86 8.69 11.61 -5.29
CA ARG A 86 9.72 11.06 -4.38
C ARG A 86 9.26 9.81 -3.64
N LEU A 87 8.02 9.79 -3.16
CA LEU A 87 7.45 8.59 -2.52
C LEU A 87 7.28 7.46 -3.54
N ALA A 88 6.85 7.77 -4.76
CA ALA A 88 6.72 6.83 -5.87
C ALA A 88 8.06 6.16 -6.22
N LEU A 89 9.16 6.93 -6.25
CA LEU A 89 10.51 6.39 -6.43
C LEU A 89 10.92 5.45 -5.29
N LEU A 90 10.62 5.79 -4.03
CA LEU A 90 10.91 4.92 -2.89
C LEU A 90 10.10 3.60 -2.96
N VAL A 91 8.83 3.68 -3.36
CA VAL A 91 7.98 2.51 -3.57
C VAL A 91 8.52 1.65 -4.71
N THR A 92 8.99 2.28 -5.80
CA THR A 92 9.60 1.58 -6.94
C THR A 92 10.88 0.84 -6.55
N ASP A 93 11.73 1.43 -5.70
CA ASP A 93 12.91 0.77 -5.15
C ASP A 93 12.53 -0.41 -4.24
N LEU A 94 11.51 -0.23 -3.39
CA LEU A 94 11.02 -1.27 -2.47
C LEU A 94 10.58 -2.54 -3.22
N ILE A 95 9.80 -2.40 -4.29
CA ILE A 95 9.30 -3.57 -5.04
C ILE A 95 10.39 -4.32 -5.80
N GLN A 96 11.55 -3.69 -6.02
CA GLN A 96 12.72 -4.37 -6.60
C GLN A 96 13.49 -5.19 -5.56
N ASP A 97 13.23 -5.00 -4.26
CA ASP A 97 13.84 -5.81 -3.20
C ASP A 97 13.26 -7.24 -3.21
N GLN A 98 14.12 -8.22 -3.44
CA GLN A 98 13.76 -9.64 -3.43
C GLN A 98 13.13 -10.10 -2.10
N ARG A 99 13.47 -9.46 -0.98
CA ARG A 99 12.90 -9.77 0.34
C ARG A 99 11.44 -9.36 0.42
N VAL A 100 11.08 -8.22 -0.19
CA VAL A 100 9.70 -7.75 -0.28
C VAL A 100 8.91 -8.70 -1.17
N HIS A 101 9.46 -9.08 -2.33
CA HIS A 101 8.84 -10.05 -3.22
C HIS A 101 8.56 -11.39 -2.52
N GLY A 102 9.55 -11.91 -1.77
CA GLY A 102 9.37 -13.14 -0.97
C GLY A 102 8.32 -13.02 0.12
N ALA A 103 8.22 -11.86 0.78
CA ALA A 103 7.20 -11.59 1.79
C ALA A 103 5.78 -11.58 1.19
N PHE A 104 5.61 -10.95 0.03
CA PHE A 104 4.35 -11.00 -0.71
C PHE A 104 3.98 -12.43 -1.13
N GLU A 105 4.93 -13.18 -1.68
CA GLU A 105 4.68 -14.57 -2.11
C GLU A 105 4.21 -15.45 -0.94
N GLU A 106 4.87 -15.35 0.22
CA GLU A 106 4.49 -16.10 1.41
C GLU A 106 3.11 -15.66 1.94
N ALA A 107 2.84 -14.36 1.99
CA ALA A 107 1.56 -13.83 2.45
C ALA A 107 0.40 -14.25 1.53
N TYR A 108 0.58 -14.19 0.20
CA TYR A 108 -0.39 -14.70 -0.78
C TYR A 108 -0.60 -16.21 -0.66
N ARG A 109 0.47 -17.00 -0.50
CA ARG A 109 0.35 -18.45 -0.31
C ARG A 109 -0.46 -18.80 0.92
N ARG A 110 -0.30 -18.06 2.02
CA ARG A 110 -1.08 -18.26 3.24
C ARG A 110 -2.52 -17.83 3.08
N LEU A 111 -2.77 -16.66 2.51
CA LEU A 111 -4.13 -16.20 2.20
C LEU A 111 -4.87 -17.27 1.39
N ALA A 112 -4.24 -17.82 0.34
CA ALA A 112 -4.82 -18.91 -0.45
C ALA A 112 -5.09 -20.20 0.36
N ARG A 113 -4.26 -20.54 1.35
CA ARG A 113 -4.49 -21.67 2.26
C ARG A 113 -5.66 -21.41 3.21
N GLU A 114 -5.74 -20.20 3.77
CA GLU A 114 -6.82 -19.78 4.68
C GLU A 114 -8.15 -19.70 3.95
N THR A 115 -8.21 -19.09 2.76
CA THR A 115 -9.42 -19.07 1.92
C THR A 115 -9.85 -20.49 1.55
N ARG A 116 -8.90 -21.37 1.23
CA ARG A 116 -9.21 -22.78 0.96
C ARG A 116 -9.72 -23.49 2.21
N ALA A 117 -9.13 -23.28 3.38
CA ALA A 117 -9.62 -23.85 4.63
C ALA A 117 -11.02 -23.34 4.99
N ALA A 118 -11.27 -22.04 4.84
CA ALA A 118 -12.58 -21.41 5.05
C ALA A 118 -13.65 -21.97 4.09
N ALA A 119 -13.30 -22.18 2.82
CA ALA A 119 -14.18 -22.77 1.82
C ALA A 119 -14.52 -24.26 2.09
N TRP A 120 -13.72 -24.95 2.91
CA TRP A 120 -13.92 -26.35 3.29
C TRP A 120 -14.71 -26.53 4.58
N HIS A 121 -15.23 -25.46 5.19
CA HIS A 121 -16.27 -25.58 6.21
C HIS A 121 -17.63 -25.71 5.52
N PRO A 122 -18.20 -26.92 5.34
CA PRO A 122 -19.60 -27.04 5.02
C PRO A 122 -20.37 -26.35 6.15
N SER A 123 -21.14 -25.32 5.82
CA SER A 123 -22.16 -24.81 6.72
C SER A 123 -22.96 -26.00 7.20
N HIS A 124 -22.87 -26.30 8.50
CA HIS A 124 -23.72 -27.30 9.12
C HIS A 124 -25.15 -26.80 8.93
N VAL A 125 -25.88 -27.42 8.00
CA VAL A 125 -27.31 -27.24 7.85
C VAL A 125 -27.91 -27.96 9.07
N GLU A 126 -28.13 -27.23 10.17
CA GLU A 126 -29.00 -27.73 11.24
C GLU A 126 -30.41 -27.81 10.68
N GLY A 127 -30.96 -29.02 10.71
CA GLY A 127 -32.34 -29.34 10.34
C GLY A 127 -33.31 -29.24 11.51
#